data_AF-A0A3D4Z0J4-F1
#
_entry.id   AF-A0A3D4Z0J4-F1
#
_cell.length_a   1.000
_cell.length_b   1.000
_cell.length_c   1.000
_cell.angle_alpha   90.00
_cell.angle_beta   90.00
_cell.angle_gamma   90.00
#
_symmetry.space_group_name_H-M   'P 1'
#
loop_
_entity.id
_entity.type
_entity.pdbx_description
1 polymer ?
#
loop_
_entity_poly.entity_id
_entity_poly.type
_entity_poly.pdbx_seq_one_letter_code
_entity_poly.pdbx_strand_id
1 'polypeptide(L)' 'MTPAGAARLKSELQVLLYEQRPKLTEVVAWAAGNGDRSENADYIYGKRKLREID' A
#
# COMPACT_ATOMS: atom_id res chain seq x y z
N MET A 1 14.28 -2.06 22.76
CA MET A 1 13.00 -1.45 22.36
C MET A 1 12.17 -1.21 23.61
N THR A 2 11.67 0.00 23.86
CA THR A 2 10.80 0.27 25.02
C THR A 2 9.39 -0.27 24.78
N PRO A 3 8.61 -0.61 25.82
CA PRO A 3 7.23 -1.08 25.65
C PRO A 3 6.35 -0.09 24.88
N ALA A 4 6.50 1.21 25.14
CA ALA A 4 5.79 2.26 24.43
C ALA A 4 6.18 2.34 22.94
N GLY A 5 7.47 2.23 22.62
CA GLY A 5 7.95 2.19 21.24
C GLY A 5 7.43 0.96 20.48
N ALA A 6 7.41 -0.20 21.13
CA ALA A 6 6.87 -1.43 20.56
C ALA A 6 5.36 -1.32 20.26
N ALA A 7 4.59 -0.73 21.17
CA ALA A 7 3.16 -0.51 20.98
C ALA A 7 2.89 0.44 19.80
N ARG A 8 3.68 1.52 19.69
CA ARG A 8 3.58 2.47 18.57
C ARG A 8 3.87 1.80 17.23
N LEU A 9 4.97 1.06 17.11
CA LEU A 9 5.32 0.36 15.87
C LEU A 9 4.28 -0.70 15.49
N LYS A 10 3.69 -1.40 16.48
CA LYS A 10 2.57 -2.32 16.23
C LYS A 10 1.34 -1.58 15.68
N SER A 11 0.99 -0.43 16.25
CA SER A 11 -0.13 0.38 15.76
C SER A 11 0.12 0.86 14.33
N GLU A 12 1.33 1.36 14.04
CA GLU A 12 1.69 1.82 12.70
C GLU A 12 1.62 0.66 11.69
N LEU A 13 2.14 -0.52 12.05
CA LEU A 13 2.04 -1.73 11.22
C LEU A 13 0.60 -2.16 10.98
N GLN A 14 -0.28 -2.08 11.99
CA GLN A 14 -1.69 -2.39 11.82
C GLN A 14 -2.37 -1.47 10.80
N VAL A 15 -2.12 -0.15 10.88
CA VAL A 15 -2.67 0.81 9.91
C VAL A 15 -2.16 0.51 8.50
N LEU A 16 -0.86 0.22 8.36
CA LEU A 16 -0.27 -0.11 7.05
C LEU A 16 -0.93 -1.34 6.42
N LEU A 17 -1.05 -2.44 7.19
CA LEU A 17 -1.54 -3.71 6.68
C LEU A 17 -3.06 -3.76 6.48
N TYR A 18 -3.83 -3.20 7.42
CA TYR A 18 -5.29 -3.37 7.45
C TYR A 18 -6.05 -2.18 6.86
N GLU A 19 -5.43 -1.01 6.75
CA GLU A 19 -6.10 0.17 6.19
C GLU A 19 -5.48 0.64 4.89
N GLN A 20 -4.16 0.82 4.83
CA GLN A 20 -3.52 1.42 3.65
C GLN A 20 -3.35 0.42 2.51
N ARG A 21 -2.86 -0.78 2.82
CA ARG A 21 -2.60 -1.83 1.82
C ARG A 21 -3.86 -2.25 1.04
N PRO A 22 -5.04 -2.47 1.65
CA PRO A 22 -6.25 -2.81 0.91
C PRO A 22 -6.66 -1.70 -0.06
N LYS A 23 -6.67 -0.44 0.40
CA LYS A 23 -7.01 0.72 -0.44
C LYS A 23 -6.08 0.85 -1.66
N LEU A 24 -4.78 0.66 -1.45
CA LEU A 24 -3.80 0.67 -2.54
C LEU A 24 -3.99 -0.49 -3.51
N THR A 25 -4.33 -1.67 -2.99
CA THR A 25 -4.61 -2.86 -3.82
C THR A 25 -5.83 -2.62 -4.71
N GLU A 26 -6.89 -2.03 -4.16
CA GLU A 26 -8.09 -1.65 -4.93
C GLU A 26 -7.77 -0.66 -6.04
N VAL A 27 -7.00 0.39 -5.75
CA VAL A 27 -6.58 1.39 -6.76
C VAL A 27 -5.74 0.73 -7.87
N VAL A 28 -4.78 -0.13 -7.51
CA VAL A 28 -3.95 -0.85 -8.48
C VAL A 28 -4.80 -1.79 -9.34
N ALA A 29 -5.75 -2.51 -8.73
CA ALA A 29 -6.64 -3.42 -9.44
C ALA A 29 -7.53 -2.67 -10.43
N TRP A 30 -8.08 -1.53 -10.03
CA TRP A 30 -8.84 -0.65 -10.91
C TRP A 30 -7.98 -0.11 -12.06
N ALA A 31 -6.80 0.45 -11.74
CA ALA A 31 -5.89 1.00 -12.75
C ALA A 31 -5.42 -0.07 -13.75
N ALA A 32 -5.24 -1.32 -13.30
CA ALA A 32 -4.87 -2.45 -14.16
C ALA A 32 -5.93 -2.80 -15.21
N GLY A 33 -7.17 -2.36 -15.04
CA GLY A 33 -8.27 -2.49 -16.01
C GLY A 33 -8.42 -1.29 -16.95
N ASN A 34 -7.75 -0.17 -16.68
CA ASN A 34 -7.89 1.08 -17.44
C ASN A 34 -6.75 1.29 -18.44
N GLY A 35 -6.67 0.41 -19.44
CA GLY A 35 -5.72 0.55 -20.56
C GLY A 35 -4.39 -0.17 -20.36
N ASP A 36 -3.35 0.30 -21.07
CA ASP A 36 -2.02 -0.30 -21.02
C ASP A 36 -1.34 -0.03 -19.68
N ARG A 37 -0.96 -1.10 -18.98
CA ARG A 37 -0.33 -1.06 -17.66
C ARG A 37 1.05 -0.41 -17.66
N SER A 38 1.75 -0.40 -18.80
CA SER A 38 3.06 0.20 -18.95
C SER A 38 3.01 1.73 -19.15
N GLU A 39 1.86 2.26 -19.54
CA GLU A 39 1.64 3.70 -19.74
C GLU A 39 0.75 4.30 -18.63
N ASN A 40 -0.01 3.48 -17.91
CA ASN A 40 -0.89 3.93 -16.84
C ASN A 40 -0.11 4.32 -15.57
N ALA A 41 -0.04 5.63 -15.30
CA ALA A 41 0.67 6.20 -14.16
C ALA A 41 0.13 5.71 -12.80
N ASP A 42 -1.19 5.56 -12.64
CA ASP A 42 -1.82 5.11 -11.40
C ASP A 42 -1.42 3.66 -11.07
N TYR A 43 -1.36 2.81 -12.11
CA TYR A 43 -0.91 1.43 -11.96
C TYR A 43 0.57 1.37 -11.55
N ILE A 44 1.44 2.11 -12.23
CA ILE A 44 2.89 2.12 -11.96
C ILE A 44 3.16 2.64 -10.54
N TYR A 45 2.60 3.80 -10.19
CA TYR A 45 2.80 4.40 -8.88
C TYR A 45 2.19 3.54 -7.77
N GLY A 46 0.97 3.03 -7.97
CA GLY A 46 0.31 2.16 -7.01
C GLY A 46 1.11 0.87 -6.76
N LYS A 47 1.67 0.24 -7.80
CA LYS A 47 2.54 -0.93 -7.65
C LYS A 47 3.84 -0.62 -6.91
N ARG A 48 4.45 0.56 -7.13
CA ARG A 48 5.65 0.97 -6.38
C ARG A 48 5.31 1.15 -4.90
N LYS A 49 4.25 1.86 -4.58
CA LYS A 49 3.82 2.12 -3.20
C LYS A 49 3.38 0.86 -2.47
N LEU A 50 2.77 -0.10 -3.16
CA LEU A 50 2.44 -1.40 -2.56
C LEU A 50 3.70 -2.16 -2.14
N ARG A 51 4.81 -2.08 -2.91
CA ARG A 51 6.10 -2.69 -2.55
C ARG A 51 6.85 -1.99 -1.42
N GLU A 52 6.52 -0.73 -1.14
CA GLU A 52 7.10 0.02 -0.02
C GLU A 52 6.43 -0.37 1.31
N ILE A 53 5.22 -0.94 1.25
CA ILE A 53 4.40 -1.30 2.41
C ILE A 53 4.41 -2.81 2.68
N ASP A 54 4.52 -3.64 1.63
CA ASP A 54 4.75 -5.09 1.72
C ASP A 54 6.20 -5.40 2.13
#